data_AF-A0A822CZP9-F1
#
_entry.id   AF-A0A822CZP9-F1
#
_cell.length_a   1.000
_cell.length_b   1.000
_cell.length_c   1.000
_cell.angle_alpha   90.00
_cell.angle_beta   90.00
_cell.angle_gamma   90.00
#
_symmetry.space_group_name_H-M   'P 1'
#
loop_
_entity.id
_entity.type
_entity.pdbx_description
1 polymer ?
#
loop_
_entity_poly.entity_id
_entity_poly.type
_entity_poly.pdbx_seq_one_letter_code
_entity_poly.pdbx_strand_id
1 'polypeptide(L)'
;MSDSSRYYEPSFKKCVIDFYLRNQSNLSFRSVANHFQIPGGHATVKRWYDRYNGNVSSLQHHHRSGRAPILNKKQINQIIMMVIRSHNRLSRPINYAKL
;
A
#
# COMPACT_ATOMS: atom_id res chain seq x y z
N MET A 1 -14.93 5.30 6.24
CA MET A 1 -14.26 4.38 7.19
C MET A 1 -12.77 4.41 6.86
N SER A 2 -11.98 5.06 7.70
CA SER A 2 -10.56 5.33 7.46
C SER A 2 -9.75 4.03 7.48
N ASP A 3 -8.98 3.78 6.42
CA ASP A 3 -8.11 2.61 6.24
C ASP A 3 -6.85 2.73 7.14
N SER A 4 -7.07 2.76 8.46
CA SER A 4 -6.00 2.76 9.48
C SER A 4 -5.31 1.39 9.61
N SER A 5 -5.74 0.40 8.83
CA SER A 5 -5.26 -0.99 8.88
C SER A 5 -3.81 -1.17 8.40
N ARG A 6 -3.22 -0.19 7.71
CA ARG A 6 -1.93 -0.37 7.03
C ARG A 6 -0.69 -0.20 7.90
N TYR A 7 -0.80 0.44 9.07
CA TYR A 7 0.38 0.85 9.84
C TYR A 7 0.25 0.59 11.34
N TYR A 8 0.16 -0.68 11.72
CA TYR A 8 0.44 -1.07 13.11
C TYR A 8 1.93 -0.90 13.42
N GLU A 9 2.22 -0.30 14.57
CA GLU A 9 3.57 -0.20 15.11
C GLU A 9 4.16 -1.62 15.32
N PRO A 10 5.45 -1.84 15.00
CA PRO A 10 6.09 -3.15 15.20
C PRO A 10 5.99 -3.66 16.65
N SER A 11 6.06 -2.78 17.64
CA SER A 11 5.94 -3.11 19.06
C SER A 11 4.54 -3.66 19.40
N PHE A 12 3.48 -3.05 18.88
CA PHE A 12 2.11 -3.55 19.02
C PHE A 12 1.96 -4.94 18.41
N LYS A 13 2.47 -5.15 17.18
CA LYS A 13 2.45 -6.48 16.55
C LYS A 13 3.17 -7.52 17.40
N LYS A 14 4.32 -7.16 17.99
CA LYS A 14 5.05 -8.03 18.91
C LYS A 14 4.21 -8.37 20.13
N CYS A 15 3.56 -7.39 20.77
CA CYS A 15 2.67 -7.60 21.90
C CYS A 15 1.53 -8.60 21.56
N VAL A 16 0.89 -8.45 20.40
CA VAL A 16 -0.15 -9.38 19.92
C VAL A 16 0.39 -10.80 19.74
N ILE A 17 1.59 -10.95 19.15
CA ILE A 17 2.23 -12.25 18.96
C ILE A 17 2.64 -12.86 20.30
N ASP A 18 3.22 -12.08 21.21
CA ASP A 18 3.61 -12.55 22.55
C ASP A 18 2.38 -13.01 23.34
N PHE A 19 1.25 -12.30 23.22
CA PHE A 19 -0.02 -12.72 23.80
C PHE A 19 -0.52 -14.05 23.22
N TYR A 20 -0.41 -14.24 21.90
CA TYR A 20 -0.74 -15.52 21.26
C TYR A 20 0.18 -16.65 21.73
N LEU A 21 1.50 -16.43 21.73
CA LEU A 21 2.50 -17.43 22.12
C LEU A 21 2.31 -17.91 23.56
N ARG A 22 1.97 -17.00 24.48
CA ARG A 22 1.66 -17.35 25.89
C ARG A 22 0.41 -18.21 26.05
N ASN A 23 -0.51 -18.15 25.09
CA ASN A 23 -1.83 -18.78 25.17
C ASN A 23 -2.09 -19.75 24.01
N GLN A 24 -1.03 -20.26 23.37
CA GLN A 24 -1.14 -20.99 22.10
C GLN A 24 -1.98 -22.28 22.21
N SER A 25 -2.07 -22.88 23.40
CA SER A 25 -2.90 -24.06 23.65
C SER A 25 -4.40 -23.76 23.63
N ASN A 26 -4.81 -22.51 23.89
CA ASN A 26 -6.21 -22.16 24.18
C ASN A 26 -6.78 -21.11 23.22
N LEU A 27 -5.93 -20.32 22.56
CA LEU A 27 -6.38 -19.21 21.71
C LEU A 27 -6.02 -19.43 20.25
N SER A 28 -7.05 -19.37 19.39
CA SER A 28 -6.87 -19.30 17.95
C SER A 28 -6.45 -17.89 17.52
N PHE A 29 -5.85 -17.75 16.33
CA PHE A 29 -5.59 -16.44 15.73
C PHE A 29 -6.85 -15.59 15.58
N ARG A 30 -8.03 -16.21 15.44
CA ARG A 30 -9.31 -15.50 15.38
C ARG A 30 -9.70 -14.93 16.74
N SER A 31 -9.51 -15.69 17.81
CA SER A 31 -9.74 -15.22 19.18
C SER A 31 -8.82 -14.04 19.52
N VAL A 32 -7.55 -14.13 19.15
CA VAL A 32 -6.57 -13.04 19.34
C VAL A 32 -6.96 -11.80 18.54
N ALA A 33 -7.32 -11.96 17.27
CA ALA A 33 -7.74 -10.84 16.43
C ALA A 33 -9.00 -10.13 16.97
N ASN A 34 -9.96 -10.90 17.52
CA ASN A 34 -11.15 -10.34 18.15
C ASN A 34 -10.80 -9.60 19.45
N HIS A 35 -9.91 -10.16 20.28
CA HIS A 35 -9.48 -9.55 21.53
C HIS A 35 -8.83 -8.17 21.30
N PHE A 36 -7.97 -8.06 20.28
CA PHE A 36 -7.30 -6.81 19.91
C PHE A 36 -8.04 -5.98 18.85
N GLN A 37 -9.26 -6.38 18.47
CA GLN A 37 -10.09 -5.70 17.45
C GLN A 37 -9.34 -5.40 16.14
N ILE A 38 -8.56 -6.36 15.64
CA ILE A 38 -7.68 -6.18 14.48
C ILE A 38 -8.49 -6.30 13.16
N PRO A 39 -8.50 -5.25 12.30
CA PRO A 39 -9.05 -5.31 10.95
C PRO A 39 -8.28 -6.32 10.08
N GLY A 40 -9.02 -7.07 9.26
CA GLY A 40 -8.50 -8.23 8.54
C GLY A 40 -8.41 -9.50 9.40
N GLY A 41 -8.73 -9.41 10.69
CA GLY A 41 -9.00 -10.55 11.56
C GLY A 41 -7.83 -11.53 11.67
N HIS A 42 -8.17 -12.82 11.72
CA HIS A 42 -7.21 -13.90 11.90
C HIS A 42 -6.09 -13.94 10.83
N ALA A 43 -6.39 -13.53 9.59
CA ALA A 43 -5.42 -13.56 8.49
C ALA A 43 -4.29 -12.54 8.71
N THR A 44 -4.63 -11.37 9.25
CA THR A 44 -3.65 -10.34 9.61
C THR A 44 -2.69 -10.84 10.69
N VAL A 45 -3.23 -11.44 11.77
CA VAL A 45 -2.43 -11.98 12.87
C VAL A 45 -1.56 -13.14 12.41
N LYS A 46 -2.11 -14.07 11.61
CA LYS A 46 -1.34 -15.17 11.02
C LYS A 46 -0.17 -14.65 10.19
N ARG A 47 -0.40 -13.63 9.35
CA ARG A 47 0.67 -13.03 8.52
C ARG A 47 1.78 -12.39 9.35
N TRP A 48 1.45 -11.79 10.50
CA TRP A 48 2.47 -11.26 11.41
C TRP A 48 3.26 -12.39 12.07
N TYR A 49 2.56 -13.44 12.54
CA TYR A 49 3.18 -14.63 13.11
C TYR A 49 4.13 -15.31 12.11
N ASP A 50 3.68 -15.57 10.89
CA ASP A 50 4.47 -16.20 9.82
C ASP A 50 5.74 -15.40 9.47
N ARG A 51 5.72 -14.07 9.69
CA ARG A 51 6.87 -13.18 9.45
C ARG A 51 7.82 -13.08 10.64
N TYR A 52 7.34 -13.36 11.84
CA TYR A 52 8.08 -13.12 13.06
C TYR A 52 9.19 -14.15 13.25
N ASN A 53 10.43 -13.66 13.36
CA ASN A 53 11.62 -14.48 13.61
C ASN A 53 12.20 -14.28 15.02
N GLY A 54 11.40 -13.76 15.97
CA GLY A 54 11.85 -13.40 17.31
C GLY A 54 12.30 -11.94 17.46
N ASN A 55 12.59 -11.24 16.35
CA ASN A 55 12.98 -9.83 16.37
C ASN A 55 11.82 -8.91 15.94
N VAL A 56 11.63 -7.79 16.63
CA VAL A 56 10.63 -6.75 16.31
C VAL A 56 10.84 -6.18 14.91
N SER A 57 12.09 -6.07 14.44
CA SER A 57 12.41 -5.55 13.11
C SER A 57 11.79 -6.40 11.98
N SER A 58 11.56 -7.70 12.20
CA SER A 58 10.88 -8.55 11.22
C SER A 58 9.42 -8.15 10.98
N LEU A 59 8.78 -7.50 11.96
CA LEU A 59 7.39 -7.04 11.88
C LEU A 59 7.27 -5.65 11.25
N GLN A 60 8.40 -5.01 10.93
CA GLN A 60 8.41 -3.72 10.27
C GLN A 60 7.82 -3.82 8.86
N HIS A 61 7.05 -2.79 8.50
CA HIS A 61 6.57 -2.67 7.14
C HIS A 61 7.68 -2.04 6.28
N HIS A 62 8.25 -2.82 5.36
CA HIS A 62 9.14 -2.26 4.36
C HIS A 62 8.33 -1.50 3.31
N HIS A 63 8.76 -0.28 3.00
CA HIS A 63 8.25 0.42 1.83
C HIS A 63 8.50 -0.47 0.61
N ARG A 64 7.43 -0.80 -0.11
CA ARG A 64 7.57 -1.49 -1.38
C ARG A 64 8.19 -0.50 -2.34
N SER A 65 9.42 -0.76 -2.78
CA SER A 65 9.92 -0.20 -4.02
C SER A 65 9.11 -0.83 -5.14
N GLY A 66 8.13 -0.10 -5.66
CA GLY A 66 7.42 -0.53 -6.87
C GLY A 66 8.41 -0.68 -8.02
N ARG A 67 7.98 -1.36 -9.08
CA ARG A 67 8.72 -1.35 -10.34
C ARG A 67 8.93 0.10 -10.77
N ALA A 68 10.18 0.49 -11.01
CA ALA A 68 10.47 1.82 -11.52
C ALA A 68 9.69 2.05 -12.84
N PRO A 69 9.11 3.23 -13.05
CA PRO A 69 8.44 3.53 -14.30
C PRO A 69 9.43 3.42 -15.45
N ILE A 70 9.01 2.78 -16.56
CA ILE A 70 9.85 2.58 -17.75
C ILE A 70 10.28 3.92 -18.35
N LEU A 71 9.43 4.94 -18.21
CA LEU A 71 9.67 6.29 -18.71
C LEU A 71 9.87 7.28 -17.57
N ASN A 72 10.88 8.13 -17.71
CA ASN A 72 11.06 9.30 -16.85
C ASN A 72 10.07 10.42 -17.24
N LYS A 73 9.74 11.31 -16.30
CA LYS A 73 8.87 12.49 -16.48
C LYS A 73 9.19 13.30 -17.74
N LYS A 74 10.48 13.47 -18.06
CA LYS A 74 10.92 14.20 -19.27
C LYS A 74 10.45 13.51 -20.56
N GLN A 75 10.55 12.18 -20.63
CA GLN A 75 10.10 11.39 -21.78
C GLN A 75 8.58 11.43 -21.91
N ILE A 76 7.86 11.34 -20.79
CA ILE A 76 6.39 11.49 -20.76
C ILE A 76 5.98 12.86 -21.31
N ASN A 77 6.61 13.94 -20.83
CA ASN A 77 6.32 15.30 -21.29
C ASN A 77 6.63 15.50 -22.78
N GLN A 78 7.72 14.92 -23.29
CA GLN A 78 8.06 14.98 -24.71
C GLN A 78 7.00 14.31 -25.58
N ILE A 79 6.53 13.12 -25.19
CA ILE A 79 5.47 12.39 -25.89
C ILE A 79 4.18 13.22 -25.90
N ILE A 80 3.76 13.74 -24.74
CA ILE A 80 2.56 14.58 -24.61
C ILE A 80 2.67 15.82 -25.51
N MET A 81 3.78 16.55 -25.45
CA MET A 81 3.99 17.76 -26.24
C MET A 81 4.02 17.49 -27.75
N MET A 82 4.59 16.35 -28.17
CA MET A 82 4.58 15.93 -29.57
C MET A 82 3.16 15.73 -30.08
N VAL A 83 2.33 15.02 -29.32
CA VAL A 83 0.92 14.77 -29.68
C VAL A 83 0.14 16.08 -29.76
N ILE A 84 0.26 16.95 -28.75
CA ILE A 84 -0.41 18.27 -28.73
C ILE A 84 0.01 19.11 -29.95
N ARG A 85 1.31 19.20 -30.24
CA ARG A 85 1.81 19.95 -31.41
C ARG A 85 1.30 19.38 -32.72
N SER A 86 1.26 18.05 -32.86
CA SER A 86 0.71 17.40 -34.05
C SER A 86 -0.76 17.73 -34.24
N HIS A 87 -1.55 17.68 -33.16
CA HIS A 87 -2.97 18.04 -33.20
C HIS A 87 -3.15 19.50 -33.61
N ASN A 88 -2.48 20.44 -32.93
CA ASN A 88 -2.58 21.87 -33.21
C ASN A 88 -2.16 22.24 -34.65
N ARG A 89 -1.21 21.53 -35.25
CA ARG A 89 -0.82 21.74 -36.65
C ARG A 89 -1.91 21.35 -37.64
N LEU A 90 -2.72 20.34 -37.31
CA LEU A 90 -3.83 19.88 -38.16
C LEU A 90 -5.10 20.71 -37.94
N SER A 91 -5.23 21.35 -36.78
CA SER A 91 -6.34 22.24 -36.46
C SER A 91 -6.33 23.48 -37.36
N ARG A 92 -7.43 23.71 -38.07
CA ARG A 92 -7.64 24.97 -38.80
C ARG A 92 -8.05 26.07 -37.82
N PRO A 93 -7.54 27.31 -37.96
CA PRO A 93 -7.98 28.42 -37.13
C PRO A 93 -9.47 28.69 -37.38
N ILE A 94 -10.26 28.76 -36.31
CA ILE A 94 -11.66 29.20 -36.37
C ILE A 94 -11.65 30.71 -36.58
N ASN A 95 -12.20 31.17 -37.70
CA ASN A 95 -12.21 32.58 -38.05
C ASN A 95 -13.54 33.22 -37.60
N TYR A 96 -13.49 33.99 -36.52
CA TYR A 96 -14.67 34.62 -35.89
C TYR A 96 -15.17 35.88 -36.64
N ALA A 97 -14.54 36.27 -37.74
CA ALA A 97 -14.90 37.45 -38.53
C ALA A 97 -16.19 37.28 -39.38
N LYS A 98 -16.93 36.17 -39.23
CA LYS A 98 -18.21 35.89 -39.91
C LYS A 98 -19.34 35.61 -38.90
N LEU A 99 -19.44 36.42 -37.86
CA LEU A 99 -20.62 36.49 -36.98
C LEU A 99 -21.30 37.84 -37.15
#